data_AF-A0AAW1D330-F1
#
_entry.id   AF-A0AAW1D330-F1
#
_cell.length_a   1.000
_cell.length_b   1.000
_cell.length_c   1.000
_cell.angle_alpha   90.00
_cell.angle_beta   90.00
_cell.angle_gamma   90.00
#
_symmetry.space_group_name_H-M   'P 1'
#
loop_
_entity.id
_entity.type
_entity.pdbx_description
1 polymer ?
#
loop_
_entity_poly.entity_id
_entity_poly.type
_entity_poly.pdbx_seq_one_letter_code
_entity_poly.pdbx_strand_id
1 'polypeptide(L)' 'MKLFGILLFVFACIALIYADTPGCGRHGDPCDNDNHCCTGVKCHRYAKRCQVQLSLPPRVD' A
#
# COMPACT_ATOMS: atom_id res chain seq x y z
N MET A 1 -16.87 -1.55 -34.79
CA MET A 1 -15.60 -2.24 -34.47
C MET A 1 -14.55 -1.35 -33.80
N LYS A 2 -14.25 -0.13 -34.28
CA LYS A 2 -13.29 0.79 -33.62
C LYS A 2 -13.70 1.21 -32.19
N LEU A 3 -14.99 1.52 -31.97
CA LEU A 3 -15.49 1.92 -30.66
C LEU A 3 -15.41 0.78 -29.60
N PHE A 4 -15.70 -0.46 -30.01
CA PHE A 4 -15.57 -1.63 -29.14
C PHE A 4 -14.10 -1.89 -28.74
N GLY A 5 -13.16 -1.69 -29.66
CA GLY A 5 -11.73 -1.78 -29.35
C GLY A 5 -11.29 -0.74 -28.32
N ILE A 6 -11.77 0.51 -28.46
CA ILE A 6 -11.48 1.58 -27.49
C ILE A 6 -12.07 1.27 -26.12
N LEU A 7 -13.32 0.79 -26.06
CA LEU A 7 -13.97 0.44 -24.80
C LEU A 7 -13.24 -0.69 -24.07
N LEU A 8 -12.79 -1.73 -24.78
CA LEU A 8 -12.01 -2.82 -24.20
C LEU A 8 -10.65 -2.35 -23.67
N PHE A 9 -9.99 -1.46 -24.41
CA PHE A 9 -8.71 -0.90 -23.99
C PHE A 9 -8.84 -0.08 -22.70
N VAL A 10 -9.86 0.77 -22.62
CA VAL A 10 -10.14 1.58 -21.41
C VAL A 10 -10.45 0.68 -20.21
N PHE A 11 -11.27 -0.36 -20.40
CA PHE A 11 -11.59 -1.30 -19.33
C PHE A 11 -10.36 -2.07 -18.83
N ALA A 12 -9.48 -2.49 -19.73
CA ALA A 12 -8.22 -3.15 -19.37
C ALA A 12 -7.29 -2.22 -18.57
N CYS A 13 -7.18 -0.94 -18.95
CA CYS A 13 -6.42 0.05 -18.20
C CYS A 13 -6.95 0.28 -16.79
N ILE A 14 -8.28 0.36 -16.63
CA ILE A 14 -8.91 0.52 -15.31
C ILE A 14 -8.62 -0.70 -14.44
N ALA A 15 -8.74 -1.91 -14.99
CA ALA A 15 -8.44 -3.14 -14.24
C ALA A 15 -6.98 -3.18 -13.73
N LEU A 16 -6.01 -2.69 -14.50
CA LEU A 16 -4.61 -2.61 -14.08
C LEU A 16 -4.37 -1.63 -12.91
N ILE A 17 -5.16 -0.56 -12.80
CA ILE A 17 -5.06 0.40 -11.69
C ILE A 17 -5.55 -0.23 -10.37
N TYR A 18 -6.55 -1.10 -10.44
CA TYR A 18 -7.15 -1.76 -9.27
C TYR A 18 -6.50 -3.11 -8.91
N ALA A 19 -5.52 -3.57 -9.68
CA ALA A 19 -4.76 -4.76 -9.38
C ALA A 19 -3.87 -4.49 -8.17
N ASP A 20 -4.44 -4.64 -6.96
CA ASP A 20 -3.68 -4.72 -5.73
C ASP A 20 -2.93 -6.05 -5.76
N THR A 21 -1.65 -5.99 -6.11
CA THR A 21 -0.78 -7.18 -6.04
C THR A 21 -0.76 -7.64 -4.59
N PRO A 22 -0.95 -8.94 -4.28
CA PRO A 22 -0.82 -9.48 -2.93
C PRO A 22 0.64 -9.41 -2.48
N GLY A 23 1.05 -8.20 -2.12
CA GLY A 23 2.33 -7.84 -1.56
C GLY A 23 2.14 -7.34 -0.14
N CYS A 24 3.25 -7.03 0.51
CA CYS A 24 3.22 -6.34 1.79
C CYS A 24 2.73 -4.89 1.61
N GLY A 25 2.12 -4.33 2.65
CA GLY A 25 1.62 -2.97 2.70
C GLY A 25 2.74 -1.92 2.77
N ARG A 26 2.60 -0.87 1.98
CA ARG A 26 3.44 0.32 1.94
C ARG A 26 2.98 1.34 2.98
N HIS A 27 3.74 2.42 3.12
CA HIS A 27 3.38 3.51 4.05
C HIS A 27 1.96 4.03 3.78
N GLY A 28 1.11 4.05 4.81
CA GLY A 28 -0.30 4.46 4.71
C GLY A 28 -1.28 3.33 4.39
N ASP A 29 -0.80 2.14 4.05
CA ASP A 29 -1.68 0.98 3.84
C ASP A 29 -2.24 0.48 5.17
N PRO A 30 -3.50 -0.01 5.18
CA PRO A 30 -4.12 -0.55 6.39
C PRO A 30 -3.39 -1.80 6.87
N CYS A 31 -3.27 -1.93 8.19
CA CYS A 31 -2.62 -3.08 8.81
C CYS A 31 -3.21 -3.41 10.18
N ASP A 32 -3.17 -4.70 10.53
CA ASP A 32 -3.51 -5.18 11.87
C ASP A 32 -2.29 -5.65 12.67
N ASN A 33 -1.27 -6.13 11.96
CA ASN A 33 -0.02 -6.62 12.49
C ASN A 33 1.15 -6.23 11.58
N ASP A 34 2.38 -6.37 12.09
CA ASP A 34 3.59 -5.95 11.37
C ASP A 34 3.87 -6.78 10.11
N ASN A 35 3.38 -8.02 10.03
CA ASN A 35 3.59 -8.88 8.86
C ASN A 35 2.75 -8.43 7.65
N HIS A 36 1.74 -7.59 7.86
CA HIS A 36 1.01 -6.95 6.76
C HIS A 36 1.81 -5.80 6.13
N CYS A 37 2.88 -5.32 6.77
CA CYS A 37 3.68 -4.21 6.30
C CYS A 37 4.99 -4.70 5.67
N CYS A 38 5.51 -3.95 4.69
CA CYS A 38 6.78 -4.27 4.07
C CYS A 38 7.98 -4.09 5.01
N THR A 39 9.11 -4.70 4.66
CA THR A 39 10.37 -4.49 5.38
C THR A 39 10.69 -3.00 5.50
N GLY A 40 11.03 -2.54 6.71
CA GLY A 40 11.34 -1.13 7.01
C GLY A 40 10.14 -0.26 7.40
N VAL A 41 8.92 -0.79 7.33
CA VAL A 41 7.72 -0.18 7.90
C VAL A 41 7.09 -1.11 8.95
N LYS A 42 6.45 -0.52 9.96
CA LYS A 42 5.77 -1.22 11.06
C LYS A 42 4.31 -0.85 11.10
N CYS A 43 3.48 -1.75 11.61
CA CYS A 43 2.08 -1.45 11.79
C CYS A 43 1.88 -0.57 13.03
N HIS A 44 1.43 0.67 12.83
CA HIS A 44 1.10 1.55 13.93
C HIS A 44 -0.25 1.13 14.53
N ARG A 45 -0.24 0.49 15.71
CA ARG A 45 -1.41 -0.20 16.27
C ARG A 45 -2.67 0.66 16.45
N TYR A 46 -2.51 1.95 16.75
CA TYR A 46 -3.64 2.87 16.95
C TYR A 46 -4.21 3.38 15.63
N ALA A 47 -3.36 3.92 14.75
CA ALA A 47 -3.76 4.38 13.43
C ALA A 47 -4.19 3.25 12.49
N LYS A 48 -3.77 2.00 12.76
CA LYS A 48 -3.98 0.81 11.91
C LYS A 48 -3.41 1.01 10.51
N ARG A 49 -2.22 1.60 10.43
CA ARG A 49 -1.53 1.96 9.18
C ARG A 49 -0.05 1.61 9.25
N CYS A 50 0.52 1.16 8.14
CA CYS A 50 1.96 0.94 8.04
C CYS A 50 2.69 2.29 8.05
N GLN A 51 3.66 2.45 8.96
CA GLN A 51 4.41 3.69 9.20
C GLN A 51 5.91 3.41 9.18
N VAL A 52 6.71 4.40 8.80
CA VAL A 52 8.18 4.29 8.80
C VAL A 52 8.66 4.31 10.24
N GLN A 53 9.52 3.37 10.63
CA GLN A 53 10.05 3.32 11.98
C GLN A 53 11.18 4.35 12.11
N LEU A 54 10.85 5.56 12.55
CA LEU A 54 11.85 6.60 12.80
C LEU A 54 12.57 6.30 14.12
N SER A 55 13.77 5.70 14.04
CA SER A 55 14.64 5.53 15.20
C SER A 55 15.32 6.87 15.52
N LEU A 56 14.63 7.76 16.22
CA LEU A 56 15.35 8.86 16.87
C LEU A 56 16.18 8.29 18.03
N PRO A 57 17.41 8.80 18.26
CA PRO A 57 18.10 8.53 19.51
C PRO A 57 17.23 9.01 20.69
N PRO A 58 17.26 8.30 21.84
CA PRO A 58 16.54 8.77 23.02
C PRO A 58 17.00 10.19 23.34
N ARG A 59 16.04 11.09 23.60
CA ARG A 59 16.36 12.41 24.15
C ARG A 59 17.02 12.17 25.50
N VAL A 60 18.30 12.50 25.61
CA VAL A 60 19.01 12.58 26.89
C VAL A 60 18.74 14.00 27.37
N ASP A 61 17.78 14.13 28.28
CA ASP A 61 17.56 15.36 29.04
C ASP A 61 18.63 15.47 30.14
#